data_AF-A0A4Y3WHI8-F1
#
_entry.id   AF-A0A4Y3WHI8-F1
#
_cell.length_a   1.000
_cell.length_b   1.000
_cell.length_c   1.000
_cell.angle_alpha   90.00
_cell.angle_beta   90.00
_cell.angle_gamma   90.00
#
_symmetry.space_group_name_H-M   'P 1'
#
loop_
_entity.id
_entity.type
_entity.pdbx_description
1 polymer ?
#
loop_
_entity_poly.entity_id
_entity_poly.type
_entity_poly.pdbx_seq_one_letter_code
_entity_poly.pdbx_strand_id
1 'polypeptide(L)'
;MTGVVAGFRGYLRPYRRSLVIGSLLTLAGVGLGLAQPWPLRAVVDGVLVPGRTGAEAARGLALAVAALVVLVVASAGVTYWGARLLAAAGLHVANDIRLAVLAHLHRLSLAYHGSHRVGDLSARVTSDVGYTQDMLVQLLSGLAPNLLLVVGMFAVMVVLDPVFTALAVLALPLLVLVTHRSRQRLRLAARRVRKADGALASAASEDLAAVHLVQAFTMEDDRLARFTGLSRTSLRAGLDAVRLQSGLAPMVEVAAVVSTATVLWFGAWRVIDGRLTLGVLLVFLSYLASLYKPVRSLSKLSTVLTKGMAAAERIRDVLDTPVEVTDRPGSTVRPVRGRIELRSVSFSYGREPVLDEQFRRIADSREVTEVTVVAVVSPHAAVPFANELTPGRHTDPTELSFQAEAEAAVALVAAVFDGWGPTVHRQVRSGSPATEIVRAAEEVSAELVSLAAGGRGLTSTILLGSTASRVQHSAPCPVLVCRPRRPAGG
;
A
#
# COMPACT_ATOMS: atom_id res chain seq x y z
N MET A 1 -2.17 17.89 -2.62
CA MET A 1 -0.88 17.59 -3.30
C MET A 1 0.31 18.37 -2.74
N THR A 2 0.22 19.70 -2.55
CA THR A 2 1.33 20.53 -2.06
C THR A 2 1.86 20.11 -0.68
N GLY A 3 0.96 19.79 0.27
CA GLY A 3 1.34 19.24 1.58
C GLY A 3 2.13 17.93 1.44
N VAL A 4 1.61 16.98 0.66
CA VAL A 4 2.24 15.67 0.45
C VAL A 4 3.63 15.79 -0.19
N VAL A 5 3.83 16.64 -1.18
CA VAL A 5 5.17 16.80 -1.79
C VAL A 5 6.14 17.54 -0.85
N ALA A 6 5.66 18.49 -0.05
CA ALA A 6 6.50 19.25 0.88
C ALA A 6 7.15 18.38 1.97
N GLY A 7 6.41 17.42 2.54
CA GLY A 7 6.92 16.52 3.58
C GLY A 7 8.03 15.58 3.11
N PHE A 8 8.08 15.23 1.81
CA PHE A 8 9.14 14.36 1.26
C PHE A 8 10.34 15.15 0.67
N ARG A 9 10.36 16.48 0.78
CA ARG A 9 11.43 17.32 0.21
C ARG A 9 12.81 16.97 0.75
N GLY A 10 12.90 16.52 2.01
CA GLY A 10 14.15 16.05 2.63
C GLY A 10 14.78 14.89 1.84
N TYR A 11 13.97 13.91 1.44
CA TYR A 11 14.42 12.72 0.69
C TYR A 11 14.76 13.01 -0.77
N LEU A 12 14.17 14.06 -1.36
CA LEU A 12 14.46 14.46 -2.74
C LEU A 12 15.77 15.26 -2.88
N ARG A 13 16.20 15.95 -1.81
CA ARG A 13 17.34 16.89 -1.83
C ARG A 13 18.68 16.25 -2.22
N PRO A 14 19.04 15.01 -1.80
CA PRO A 14 20.28 14.34 -2.22
C PRO A 14 20.30 14.07 -3.73
N TYR A 15 19.14 13.73 -4.31
CA TYR A 15 19.01 13.35 -5.71
C TYR A 15 18.61 14.50 -6.64
N ARG A 16 18.67 15.76 -6.15
CA ARG A 16 18.27 16.95 -6.91
C ARG A 16 18.96 17.07 -8.27
N ARG A 17 20.23 16.64 -8.38
CA ARG A 17 20.98 16.69 -9.65
C ARG A 17 20.36 15.76 -10.69
N SER A 18 20.13 14.49 -10.33
CA SER A 18 19.48 13.53 -11.22
C SER A 18 18.05 13.92 -11.56
N LEU A 19 17.29 14.47 -10.60
CA LEU A 19 15.93 14.96 -10.83
C LEU A 19 15.90 16.16 -11.79
N VAL A 20 16.78 17.14 -11.59
CA VAL A 20 16.86 18.33 -12.45
C VAL A 20 17.38 17.96 -13.84
N ILE A 21 18.49 17.23 -13.94
CA ILE A 21 19.05 16.81 -15.24
C ILE A 21 18.05 15.91 -15.97
N GLY A 22 17.45 14.94 -15.28
CA GLY A 22 16.43 14.05 -15.86
C GLY A 22 15.21 14.84 -16.37
N SER A 23 14.74 15.82 -15.60
CA SER A 23 13.63 16.69 -16.02
C SER A 23 14.02 17.56 -17.21
N LEU A 24 15.20 18.19 -17.19
CA LEU A 24 15.70 19.01 -18.29
C LEU A 24 15.89 18.22 -19.58
N LEU A 25 16.43 17.00 -19.49
CA LEU A 25 16.50 16.08 -20.63
C LEU A 25 15.09 15.77 -21.13
N THR A 26 14.15 15.44 -20.24
CA THR A 26 12.79 15.14 -20.68
C THR A 26 12.11 16.34 -21.34
N LEU A 27 12.37 17.57 -20.87
CA LEU A 27 11.93 18.82 -21.50
C LEU A 27 12.60 19.05 -22.87
N ALA A 28 13.90 18.78 -22.99
CA ALA A 28 14.60 18.82 -24.27
C ALA A 28 14.02 17.78 -25.25
N GLY A 29 13.62 16.61 -24.75
CA GLY A 29 12.92 15.58 -25.52
C GLY A 29 11.58 16.08 -26.07
N VAL A 30 10.83 16.87 -25.30
CA VAL A 30 9.61 17.55 -25.78
C VAL A 30 9.93 18.52 -26.91
N GLY A 31 10.95 19.37 -26.75
CA GLY A 31 11.38 20.31 -27.79
C GLY A 31 11.80 19.60 -29.09
N LEU A 32 12.59 18.53 -28.98
CA LEU A 32 12.99 17.70 -30.12
C LEU A 32 11.77 17.03 -30.78
N GLY A 33 10.81 16.54 -29.99
CA GLY A 33 9.55 15.98 -30.50
C GLY A 33 8.70 17.00 -31.27
N LEU A 34 8.69 18.27 -30.83
CA LEU A 34 8.03 19.35 -31.57
C LEU A 34 8.76 19.69 -32.88
N ALA A 35 10.09 19.55 -32.92
CA ALA A 35 10.89 19.81 -34.11
C ALA A 35 10.83 18.67 -35.15
N GLN A 36 10.47 17.45 -34.76
CA GLN A 36 10.49 16.26 -35.65
C GLN A 36 9.80 16.42 -37.01
N PRO A 37 8.62 17.07 -37.16
CA PRO A 37 7.97 17.20 -38.47
C PRO A 37 8.52 18.35 -39.34
N TRP A 38 9.39 19.22 -38.81
CA TRP A 38 9.90 20.38 -39.54
C TRP A 38 10.84 20.04 -40.70
N PRO A 39 11.77 19.06 -40.59
CA PRO A 39 12.55 18.62 -41.74
C PRO A 39 11.69 18.14 -42.90
N LEU A 40 10.57 17.46 -42.63
CA LEU A 40 9.63 17.02 -43.67
C LEU A 40 9.01 18.22 -44.39
N ARG A 41 8.59 19.25 -43.65
CA ARG A 41 8.13 20.53 -44.24
C ARG A 41 9.21 21.16 -45.11
N ALA A 42 10.46 21.21 -44.64
CA ALA A 42 11.56 21.82 -45.39
C ALA A 42 11.84 21.10 -46.72
N VAL A 43 11.74 19.76 -46.75
CA VAL A 43 11.84 18.99 -48.01
C VAL A 43 10.70 19.35 -48.95
N VAL A 44 9.48 19.36 -48.44
CA VAL A 44 8.28 19.51 -49.26
C VAL A 44 8.17 20.93 -49.82
N ASP A 45 8.20 21.94 -48.96
CA ASP A 45 8.07 23.35 -49.37
C ASP A 45 9.32 23.86 -50.09
N GLY A 46 10.50 23.35 -49.75
CA GLY A 46 11.79 23.86 -50.24
C GLY A 46 12.37 23.14 -51.45
N VAL A 47 12.05 21.86 -51.67
CA VAL A 47 12.65 21.04 -52.74
C VAL A 47 11.58 20.49 -53.69
N LEU A 48 10.55 19.83 -53.15
CA LEU A 48 9.56 19.11 -53.96
C LEU A 48 8.57 20.05 -54.68
N VAL A 49 7.93 20.96 -53.96
CA VAL A 49 6.90 21.86 -54.53
C VAL A 49 7.50 22.85 -55.55
N PRO A 50 8.67 23.47 -55.31
CA PRO A 50 9.30 24.33 -56.31
C PRO A 50 9.93 23.58 -57.50
N GLY A 51 9.89 22.23 -57.50
CA GLY A 51 10.44 21.41 -58.58
C GLY A 51 11.96 21.55 -58.77
N ARG A 52 12.72 21.82 -57.69
CA ARG A 52 14.17 21.99 -57.80
C ARG A 52 14.81 20.66 -58.18
N THR A 53 15.64 20.66 -59.20
CA THR A 53 16.40 19.49 -59.69
C THR A 53 17.91 19.74 -59.64
N GLY A 54 18.71 18.68 -59.59
CA GLY A 54 20.16 18.77 -59.61
C GLY A 54 20.82 18.79 -58.21
N ALA A 55 22.08 19.21 -58.16
CA ALA A 55 22.91 19.06 -56.96
C ALA A 55 22.39 19.84 -55.73
N GLU A 56 21.76 21.00 -55.93
CA GLU A 56 21.19 21.80 -54.84
C GLU A 56 19.97 21.14 -54.19
N ALA A 57 19.10 20.53 -55.01
CA ALA A 57 17.97 19.74 -54.54
C ALA A 57 18.42 18.50 -53.77
N ALA A 58 19.43 17.78 -54.31
CA ALA A 58 20.01 16.62 -53.64
C ALA A 58 20.65 16.99 -52.29
N ARG A 59 21.37 18.12 -52.22
CA ARG A 59 21.94 18.64 -50.97
C ARG A 59 20.85 19.02 -49.96
N GLY A 60 19.81 19.73 -50.39
CA GLY A 60 18.68 20.11 -49.53
C GLY A 60 17.95 18.90 -48.95
N LEU A 61 17.69 17.89 -49.79
CA LEU A 61 17.10 16.61 -49.36
C LEU A 61 18.02 15.87 -48.39
N ALA A 62 19.31 15.74 -48.69
CA ALA A 62 20.28 15.08 -47.82
C ALA A 62 20.38 15.75 -46.45
N LEU A 63 20.42 17.09 -46.41
CA LEU A 63 20.44 17.87 -45.16
C LEU A 63 19.16 17.67 -44.34
N ALA A 64 17.99 17.66 -44.98
CA ALA A 64 16.74 17.46 -44.26
C ALA A 64 16.56 16.02 -43.76
N VAL A 65 16.97 15.03 -44.53
CA VAL A 65 17.00 13.62 -44.08
C VAL A 65 18.00 13.46 -42.94
N ALA A 66 19.20 14.03 -43.04
CA ALA A 66 20.18 14.03 -41.97
C ALA A 66 19.64 14.72 -40.72
N ALA A 67 18.97 15.88 -40.87
CA ALA A 67 18.34 16.59 -39.76
C ALA A 67 17.24 15.75 -39.10
N LEU A 68 16.40 15.05 -39.88
CA LEU A 68 15.38 14.15 -39.36
C LEU A 68 16.00 13.01 -38.55
N VAL A 69 17.03 12.35 -39.09
CA VAL A 69 17.74 11.26 -38.41
C VAL A 69 18.38 11.76 -37.12
N VAL A 70 19.10 12.89 -37.17
CA VAL A 70 19.72 13.51 -36.00
C VAL A 70 18.69 13.87 -34.94
N LEU A 71 17.55 14.48 -35.31
CA LEU A 71 16.47 14.83 -34.39
C LEU A 71 15.84 13.59 -33.73
N VAL A 72 15.61 12.53 -34.50
CA VAL A 72 15.02 11.28 -33.99
C VAL A 72 16.00 10.58 -33.04
N VAL A 73 17.27 10.46 -33.42
CA VAL A 73 18.31 9.84 -32.59
C VAL A 73 18.57 10.66 -31.32
N ALA A 74 18.66 11.99 -31.43
CA ALA A 74 18.80 12.88 -30.29
C ALA A 74 17.58 12.78 -29.36
N SER A 75 16.35 12.79 -29.92
CA SER A 75 15.12 12.65 -29.14
C SER A 75 15.09 11.31 -28.39
N ALA A 76 15.45 10.21 -29.06
CA ALA A 76 15.53 8.89 -28.43
C ALA A 76 16.57 8.84 -27.30
N GLY A 77 17.77 9.39 -27.53
CA GLY A 77 18.83 9.43 -26.52
C GLY A 77 18.42 10.27 -25.31
N VAL A 78 17.92 11.48 -25.54
CA VAL A 78 17.51 12.42 -24.50
C VAL A 78 16.34 11.87 -23.67
N THR A 79 15.34 11.27 -24.32
CA THR A 79 14.19 10.66 -23.62
C THR A 79 14.61 9.42 -22.83
N TYR A 80 15.49 8.56 -23.37
CA TYR A 80 16.03 7.40 -22.67
C TYR A 80 16.81 7.82 -21.41
N TRP A 81 17.78 8.74 -21.56
CA TRP A 81 18.60 9.19 -20.43
C TRP A 81 17.78 9.96 -19.39
N GLY A 82 16.83 10.80 -19.83
CA GLY A 82 15.89 11.48 -18.95
C GLY A 82 15.06 10.50 -18.12
N ALA A 83 14.43 9.52 -18.78
CA ALA A 83 13.63 8.50 -18.12
C ALA A 83 14.46 7.63 -17.16
N ARG A 84 15.67 7.24 -17.58
CA ARG A 84 16.60 6.45 -16.76
C ARG A 84 17.02 7.19 -15.48
N LEU A 85 17.41 8.45 -15.59
CA LEU A 85 17.83 9.25 -14.44
C LEU A 85 16.69 9.48 -13.45
N LEU A 86 15.48 9.77 -13.96
CA LEU A 86 14.30 9.94 -13.13
C LEU A 86 13.90 8.64 -12.43
N ALA A 87 13.92 7.51 -13.13
CA ALA A 87 13.62 6.21 -12.55
C ALA A 87 14.64 5.79 -11.48
N ALA A 88 15.94 5.99 -11.75
CA ALA A 88 16.99 5.71 -10.78
C ALA A 88 16.88 6.60 -9.54
N ALA A 89 16.64 7.91 -9.71
CA ALA A 89 16.39 8.81 -8.60
C ALA A 89 15.16 8.39 -7.78
N GLY A 90 14.08 7.98 -8.45
CA GLY A 90 12.88 7.43 -7.80
C GLY A 90 13.19 6.22 -6.92
N LEU A 91 13.95 5.24 -7.44
CA LEU A 91 14.37 4.04 -6.70
C LEU A 91 15.19 4.38 -5.46
N HIS A 92 16.14 5.31 -5.57
CA HIS A 92 16.94 5.74 -4.42
C HIS A 92 16.11 6.48 -3.37
N VAL A 93 15.25 7.41 -3.78
CA VAL A 93 14.32 8.10 -2.87
C VAL A 93 13.42 7.09 -2.17
N ALA A 94 12.91 6.09 -2.89
CA ALA A 94 12.11 5.03 -2.33
C ALA A 94 12.91 4.25 -1.26
N ASN A 95 14.15 3.86 -1.55
CA ASN A 95 15.02 3.20 -0.58
C ASN A 95 15.19 4.02 0.71
N ASP A 96 15.48 5.32 0.58
CA ASP A 96 15.69 6.19 1.74
C ASP A 96 14.42 6.35 2.57
N ILE A 97 13.26 6.45 1.92
CA ILE A 97 11.96 6.46 2.60
C ILE A 97 11.74 5.12 3.32
N ARG A 98 12.02 3.97 2.70
CA ARG A 98 11.89 2.65 3.37
C ARG A 98 12.72 2.56 4.63
N LEU A 99 13.99 2.97 4.54
CA LEU A 99 14.91 2.97 5.68
C LEU A 99 14.44 3.92 6.78
N ALA A 100 13.98 5.13 6.43
CA ALA A 100 13.48 6.09 7.41
C ALA A 100 12.20 5.62 8.10
N VAL A 101 11.25 5.05 7.35
CA VAL A 101 10.02 4.49 7.92
C VAL A 101 10.36 3.33 8.85
N LEU A 102 11.23 2.41 8.44
CA LEU A 102 11.61 1.27 9.28
C LEU A 102 12.36 1.71 10.54
N ALA A 103 13.29 2.64 10.41
CA ALA A 103 14.03 3.20 11.54
C ALA A 103 13.11 3.95 12.51
N HIS A 104 12.11 4.68 11.99
CA HIS A 104 11.12 5.36 12.82
C HIS A 104 10.21 4.37 13.54
N LEU A 105 9.73 3.33 12.84
CA LEU A 105 8.95 2.25 13.44
C LEU A 105 9.69 1.59 14.61
N HIS A 106 11.00 1.35 14.50
CA HIS A 106 11.80 0.78 15.60
C HIS A 106 11.91 1.70 16.84
N ARG A 107 11.62 2.99 16.71
CA ARG A 107 11.68 3.97 17.81
C ARG A 107 10.31 4.23 18.44
N LEU A 108 9.22 3.76 17.85
CA LEU A 108 7.88 3.95 18.40
C LEU A 108 7.65 3.07 19.63
N SER A 109 6.70 3.47 20.47
CA SER A 109 6.38 2.78 21.72
C SER A 109 5.77 1.40 21.45
N LEU A 110 5.92 0.46 22.40
CA LEU A 110 5.25 -0.85 22.34
C LEU A 110 3.72 -0.71 22.25
N ALA A 111 3.14 0.35 22.83
CA ALA A 111 1.72 0.66 22.73
C ALA A 111 1.29 0.96 21.28
N TYR A 112 2.12 1.69 20.52
CA TYR A 112 1.87 1.91 19.09
C TYR A 112 1.85 0.58 18.32
N HIS A 113 2.80 -0.32 18.61
CA HIS A 113 2.84 -1.65 17.99
C HIS A 113 1.69 -2.56 18.43
N GLY A 114 1.20 -2.42 19.66
CA GLY A 114 0.03 -3.16 20.16
C GLY A 114 -1.30 -2.73 19.54
N SER A 115 -1.40 -1.46 19.11
CA SER A 115 -2.60 -0.89 18.48
C SER A 115 -2.65 -1.03 16.95
N HIS A 116 -1.55 -1.46 16.31
CA HIS A 116 -1.45 -1.55 14.85
C HIS A 116 -1.16 -2.98 14.36
N ARG A 117 -1.78 -3.37 13.24
CA ARG A 117 -1.54 -4.69 12.64
C ARG A 117 -0.17 -4.72 11.96
N VAL A 118 0.66 -5.72 12.30
CA VAL A 118 1.99 -5.96 11.69
C VAL A 118 1.93 -5.98 10.16
N GLY A 119 0.88 -6.57 9.58
CA GLY A 119 0.70 -6.60 8.12
C GLY A 119 0.47 -5.23 7.49
N ASP A 120 -0.23 -4.31 8.17
CA ASP A 120 -0.43 -2.93 7.70
C ASP A 120 0.90 -2.16 7.74
N LEU A 121 1.63 -2.25 8.86
CA LEU A 121 2.95 -1.62 8.98
C LEU A 121 3.95 -2.16 7.94
N SER A 122 3.92 -3.46 7.67
CA SER A 122 4.74 -4.08 6.62
C SER A 122 4.36 -3.56 5.22
N ALA A 123 3.07 -3.40 4.93
CA ALA A 123 2.61 -2.82 3.66
C ALA A 123 3.05 -1.36 3.49
N ARG A 124 3.08 -0.58 4.59
CA ARG A 124 3.57 0.81 4.58
C ARG A 124 5.05 0.91 4.22
N VAL A 125 5.88 -0.01 4.70
CA VAL A 125 7.33 -0.05 4.37
C VAL A 125 7.57 -0.58 2.94
N THR A 126 6.73 -1.50 2.45
CA THR A 126 6.98 -2.19 1.18
C THR A 126 6.22 -1.57 0.02
N SER A 127 4.91 -1.85 -0.04
CA SER A 127 4.03 -1.55 -1.18
C SER A 127 3.74 -0.06 -1.29
N ASP A 128 3.51 0.63 -0.18
CA ASP A 128 3.16 2.06 -0.21
C ASP A 128 4.32 2.92 -0.68
N VAL A 129 5.54 2.57 -0.27
CA VAL A 129 6.73 3.26 -0.77
C VAL A 129 6.89 3.03 -2.28
N GLY A 130 6.59 1.81 -2.76
CA GLY A 130 6.54 1.51 -4.19
C GLY A 130 5.50 2.33 -4.94
N TYR A 131 4.27 2.43 -4.43
CA TYR A 131 3.22 3.25 -5.06
C TYR A 131 3.57 4.74 -5.08
N THR A 132 4.22 5.23 -4.03
CA THR A 132 4.69 6.62 -3.94
C THR A 132 5.80 6.89 -4.96
N GLN A 133 6.74 5.96 -5.11
CA GLN A 133 7.79 6.00 -6.13
C GLN A 133 7.20 6.05 -7.54
N ASP A 134 6.31 5.10 -7.86
CA ASP A 134 5.70 4.99 -9.19
C ASP A 134 4.95 6.27 -9.55
N MET A 135 4.21 6.85 -8.59
CA MET A 135 3.56 8.14 -8.77
C MET A 135 4.56 9.25 -9.10
N LEU A 136 5.65 9.37 -8.33
CA LEU A 136 6.64 10.43 -8.53
C LEU A 136 7.34 10.31 -9.88
N VAL A 137 7.77 9.11 -10.25
CA VAL A 137 8.41 8.84 -11.55
C VAL A 137 7.41 9.16 -12.67
N GLN A 138 6.18 8.66 -12.57
CA GLN A 138 5.15 8.84 -13.59
C GLN A 138 4.72 10.32 -13.76
N LEU A 139 4.76 11.12 -12.69
CA LEU A 139 4.53 12.57 -12.77
C LEU A 139 5.61 13.28 -13.59
N LEU A 140 6.89 12.97 -13.33
CA LEU A 140 8.04 13.64 -13.92
C LEU A 140 8.38 13.17 -15.34
N SER A 141 8.34 11.86 -15.59
CA SER A 141 8.70 11.28 -16.89
C SER A 141 7.51 11.07 -17.82
N GLY A 142 6.29 11.05 -17.26
CA GLY A 142 5.07 10.74 -18.00
C GLY A 142 4.14 11.94 -18.14
N LEU A 143 3.57 12.43 -17.04
CA LEU A 143 2.49 13.43 -17.09
C LEU A 143 2.97 14.79 -17.60
N ALA A 144 3.97 15.38 -16.92
CA ALA A 144 4.42 16.73 -17.24
C ALA A 144 4.94 16.87 -18.69
N PRO A 145 5.78 15.95 -19.20
CA PRO A 145 6.27 16.03 -20.58
C PRO A 145 5.15 15.83 -21.61
N ASN A 146 4.23 14.90 -21.38
CA ASN A 146 3.11 14.66 -22.30
C ASN A 146 2.17 15.88 -22.35
N LEU A 147 1.89 16.51 -21.21
CA LEU A 147 1.07 17.72 -21.18
C LEU A 147 1.78 18.87 -21.89
N LEU A 148 3.08 19.06 -21.63
CA LEU A 148 3.87 20.10 -22.29
C LEU A 148 3.98 19.88 -23.80
N LEU A 149 4.13 18.63 -24.25
CA LEU A 149 4.15 18.27 -25.66
C LEU A 149 2.82 18.63 -26.33
N VAL A 150 1.70 18.27 -25.72
CA VAL A 150 0.35 18.61 -26.24
C VAL A 150 0.18 20.12 -26.31
N VAL A 151 0.48 20.85 -25.23
CA VAL A 151 0.39 22.32 -25.20
C VAL A 151 1.32 22.95 -26.24
N GLY A 152 2.54 22.45 -26.37
CA GLY A 152 3.52 22.90 -27.35
C GLY A 152 3.07 22.67 -28.79
N MET A 153 2.46 21.51 -29.09
CA MET A 153 1.88 21.22 -30.41
C MET A 153 0.78 22.23 -30.75
N PHE A 154 -0.16 22.47 -29.83
CA PHE A 154 -1.20 23.48 -30.04
C PHE A 154 -0.62 24.88 -30.22
N ALA A 155 0.35 25.28 -29.39
CA ALA A 155 0.99 26.59 -29.51
C ALA A 155 1.65 26.76 -30.89
N VAL A 156 2.40 25.77 -31.37
CA VAL A 156 3.01 25.81 -32.71
C VAL A 156 1.94 25.85 -33.80
N MET A 157 0.87 25.06 -33.70
CA MET A 157 -0.22 25.07 -34.67
C MET A 157 -0.90 26.44 -34.75
N VAL A 158 -1.23 27.06 -33.60
CA VAL A 158 -1.83 28.40 -33.55
C VAL A 158 -0.90 29.44 -34.18
N VAL A 159 0.40 29.37 -33.94
CA VAL A 159 1.39 30.28 -34.56
C VAL A 159 1.45 30.09 -36.08
N LEU A 160 1.27 28.87 -36.59
CA LEU A 160 1.29 28.58 -38.03
C LEU A 160 0.02 29.06 -38.75
N ASP A 161 -1.16 28.71 -38.24
CA ASP A 161 -2.45 29.17 -38.76
C ASP A 161 -3.54 29.01 -37.67
N PRO A 162 -3.98 30.10 -37.02
CA PRO A 162 -5.00 30.04 -35.98
C PRO A 162 -6.35 29.49 -36.47
N VAL A 163 -6.73 29.79 -37.71
CA VAL A 163 -8.04 29.42 -38.27
C VAL A 163 -8.06 27.94 -38.61
N PHE A 164 -7.00 27.43 -39.24
CA PHE A 164 -6.86 26.01 -39.51
C PHE A 164 -6.68 25.20 -38.23
N THR A 165 -6.03 25.77 -37.21
CA THR A 165 -5.93 25.17 -35.88
C THR A 165 -7.30 25.01 -35.22
N ALA A 166 -8.18 26.01 -35.29
CA ALA A 166 -9.53 25.88 -34.76
C ALA A 166 -10.30 24.72 -35.43
N LEU A 167 -10.13 24.54 -36.74
CA LEU A 167 -10.72 23.42 -37.48
C LEU A 167 -10.11 22.08 -37.07
N ALA A 168 -8.79 22.00 -36.89
CA ALA A 168 -8.13 20.79 -36.41
C ALA A 168 -8.55 20.44 -34.97
N VAL A 169 -8.73 21.44 -34.10
CA VAL A 169 -9.26 21.27 -32.74
C VAL A 169 -10.69 20.74 -32.79
N LEU A 170 -11.52 21.17 -33.75
CA LEU A 170 -12.89 20.67 -33.91
C LEU A 170 -12.95 19.16 -34.26
N ALA A 171 -11.87 18.60 -34.80
CA ALA A 171 -11.76 17.16 -35.05
C ALA A 171 -11.43 16.34 -33.78
N LEU A 172 -10.94 16.98 -32.71
CA LEU A 172 -10.55 16.32 -31.45
C LEU A 172 -11.71 15.88 -30.53
N PRO A 173 -12.84 16.62 -30.42
CA PRO A 173 -14.01 16.20 -29.67
C PRO A 173 -14.46 14.76 -29.96
N LEU A 174 -14.37 14.30 -31.21
CA LEU A 174 -14.67 12.92 -31.58
C LEU A 174 -13.76 11.93 -30.84
N LEU A 175 -12.45 12.16 -30.87
CA LEU A 175 -11.45 11.33 -30.20
C LEU A 175 -11.62 11.34 -28.67
N VAL A 176 -11.88 12.53 -28.10
CA VAL A 176 -12.16 12.70 -26.67
C VAL A 176 -13.43 11.95 -26.27
N LEU A 177 -14.51 12.08 -27.04
CA LEU A 177 -15.81 11.45 -26.77
C LEU A 177 -15.72 9.93 -26.81
N VAL A 178 -15.09 9.36 -27.86
CA VAL A 178 -14.88 7.92 -28.00
C VAL A 178 -14.04 7.39 -26.84
N THR A 179 -12.94 8.07 -26.52
CA THR A 179 -12.07 7.67 -25.40
C THR A 179 -12.81 7.74 -24.07
N HIS A 180 -13.57 8.81 -23.81
CA HIS A 180 -14.29 9.02 -22.57
C HIS A 180 -15.39 7.95 -22.36
N ARG A 181 -16.22 7.70 -23.38
CA ARG A 181 -17.27 6.67 -23.32
C ARG A 181 -16.69 5.27 -23.10
N SER A 182 -15.62 4.92 -23.81
CA SER A 182 -14.95 3.63 -23.66
C SER A 182 -14.36 3.46 -22.26
N ARG A 183 -13.72 4.50 -21.71
CA ARG A 183 -13.20 4.50 -20.33
C ARG A 183 -14.30 4.29 -19.30
N GLN A 184 -15.45 4.94 -19.46
CA GLN A 184 -16.57 4.78 -18.52
C GLN A 184 -17.11 3.35 -18.51
N ARG A 185 -17.29 2.75 -19.69
CA ARG A 185 -17.72 1.34 -19.83
C ARG A 185 -16.71 0.38 -19.22
N LEU A 186 -15.43 0.58 -19.49
CA LEU A 186 -14.36 -0.23 -18.91
C LEU A 186 -14.30 -0.11 -17.38
N ARG A 187 -14.48 1.11 -16.84
CA ARG A 187 -14.54 1.34 -15.37
C ARG A 187 -15.68 0.57 -14.72
N LEU A 188 -16.86 0.53 -15.35
CA LEU A 188 -18.02 -0.23 -14.87
C LEU A 188 -17.79 -1.75 -14.96
N ALA A 189 -17.20 -2.24 -16.04
CA ALA A 189 -16.83 -3.65 -16.18
C ALA A 189 -15.78 -4.07 -15.13
N ALA A 190 -14.75 -3.26 -14.92
CA ALA A 190 -13.75 -3.49 -13.89
C ALA A 190 -14.34 -3.49 -12.47
N ARG A 191 -15.39 -2.69 -12.21
CA ARG A 191 -16.15 -2.77 -10.94
C ARG A 191 -16.90 -4.10 -10.80
N ARG A 192 -17.49 -4.61 -11.88
CA ARG A 192 -18.16 -5.91 -11.89
C ARG A 192 -17.19 -7.07 -11.63
N VAL A 193 -16.01 -7.05 -12.29
CA VAL A 193 -14.92 -7.99 -12.03
C VAL A 193 -14.52 -7.98 -10.56
N ARG A 194 -14.19 -6.81 -9.99
CA ARG A 194 -13.82 -6.70 -8.57
C ARG A 194 -14.90 -7.21 -7.62
N LYS A 195 -16.18 -6.98 -7.93
CA LYS A 195 -17.30 -7.49 -7.11
C LYS A 195 -17.37 -9.02 -7.17
N ALA A 196 -17.20 -9.61 -8.36
CA ALA A 196 -17.22 -11.06 -8.54
C ALA A 196 -16.01 -11.74 -7.88
N ASP A 197 -14.81 -11.17 -8.04
CA ASP A 197 -13.59 -11.67 -7.41
C ASP A 197 -13.66 -11.55 -5.88
N GLY A 198 -14.25 -10.47 -5.36
CA GLY A 198 -14.49 -10.32 -3.93
C GLY A 198 -15.42 -11.40 -3.37
N ALA A 199 -16.48 -11.76 -4.10
CA ALA A 199 -17.36 -12.87 -3.71
C ALA A 199 -16.64 -14.22 -3.75
N LEU A 200 -15.80 -14.46 -4.77
CA LEU A 200 -14.97 -15.67 -4.89
C LEU A 200 -13.99 -15.80 -3.72
N ALA A 201 -13.28 -14.72 -3.39
CA ALA A 201 -12.35 -14.68 -2.27
C ALA A 201 -13.05 -14.88 -0.91
N SER A 202 -14.24 -14.28 -0.74
CA SER A 202 -15.06 -14.46 0.45
C SER A 202 -15.51 -15.92 0.61
N ALA A 203 -15.98 -16.55 -0.47
CA ALA A 203 -16.38 -17.96 -0.43
C ALA A 203 -15.20 -18.88 -0.11
N ALA A 204 -14.03 -18.66 -0.74
CA ALA A 204 -12.82 -19.41 -0.42
C ALA A 204 -12.41 -19.24 1.05
N SER A 205 -12.48 -18.02 1.58
CA SER A 205 -12.14 -17.75 2.98
C SER A 205 -13.13 -18.40 3.95
N GLU A 206 -14.43 -18.39 3.62
CA GLU A 206 -15.49 -19.07 4.38
C GLU A 206 -15.26 -20.59 4.40
N ASP A 207 -15.03 -21.19 3.23
CA ASP A 207 -14.84 -22.64 3.08
C ASP A 207 -13.55 -23.11 3.75
N LEU A 208 -12.45 -22.36 3.64
CA LEU A 208 -11.18 -22.69 4.31
C LEU A 208 -11.27 -22.54 5.83
N ALA A 209 -11.92 -21.48 6.33
CA ALA A 209 -12.12 -21.30 7.77
C ALA A 209 -13.01 -22.40 8.37
N ALA A 210 -13.96 -22.91 7.59
CA ALA A 210 -14.90 -23.97 7.99
C ALA A 210 -14.53 -25.35 7.43
N VAL A 211 -13.28 -25.58 6.99
CA VAL A 211 -12.91 -26.80 6.24
C VAL A 211 -13.22 -28.09 7.00
N HIS A 212 -13.04 -28.09 8.32
CA HIS A 212 -13.36 -29.24 9.16
C HIS A 212 -14.86 -29.55 9.18
N LEU A 213 -15.74 -28.54 9.10
CA LEU A 213 -17.18 -28.75 8.98
C LEU A 213 -17.54 -29.28 7.59
N VAL A 214 -16.92 -28.75 6.54
CA VAL A 214 -17.13 -29.25 5.16
C VAL A 214 -16.79 -30.75 5.08
N GLN A 215 -15.67 -31.17 5.68
CA GLN A 215 -15.26 -32.57 5.73
C GLN A 215 -16.15 -33.43 6.64
N ALA A 216 -16.52 -32.92 7.83
CA ALA A 216 -17.35 -33.65 8.78
C ALA A 216 -18.75 -33.97 8.23
N PHE A 217 -19.29 -33.12 7.35
CA PHE A 217 -20.59 -33.30 6.70
C PHE A 217 -20.48 -33.80 5.24
N THR A 218 -19.28 -34.13 4.76
CA THR A 218 -19.02 -34.59 3.38
C THR A 218 -19.64 -33.67 2.32
N MET A 219 -19.48 -32.36 2.51
CA MET A 219 -20.07 -31.29 1.68
C MET A 219 -19.11 -30.77 0.59
N GLU A 220 -18.02 -31.47 0.29
CA GLU A 220 -16.98 -31.00 -0.63
C GLU A 220 -17.53 -30.69 -2.02
N ASP A 221 -18.36 -31.57 -2.58
CA ASP A 221 -18.96 -31.40 -3.91
C ASP A 221 -19.94 -30.23 -3.95
N ASP A 222 -20.75 -30.04 -2.91
CA ASP A 222 -21.69 -28.93 -2.80
C ASP A 222 -20.97 -27.58 -2.72
N ARG A 223 -19.91 -27.51 -1.90
CA ARG A 223 -19.07 -26.31 -1.79
C ARG A 223 -18.32 -26.04 -3.09
N LEU A 224 -17.79 -27.07 -3.74
CA LEU A 224 -17.15 -26.95 -5.04
C LEU A 224 -18.13 -26.48 -6.13
N ALA A 225 -19.37 -26.94 -6.12
CA ALA A 225 -20.42 -26.50 -7.04
C ALA A 225 -20.76 -25.00 -6.83
N ARG A 226 -20.92 -24.57 -5.57
CA ARG A 226 -21.11 -23.13 -5.22
C ARG A 226 -19.93 -22.30 -5.70
N PHE A 227 -18.70 -22.73 -5.41
CA PHE A 227 -17.48 -22.05 -5.83
C PHE A 227 -17.37 -21.96 -7.37
N THR A 228 -17.71 -23.04 -8.08
CA THR A 228 -17.75 -23.08 -9.54
C THR A 228 -18.74 -22.07 -10.13
N GLY A 229 -19.91 -21.91 -9.52
CA GLY A 229 -20.89 -20.90 -9.91
C GLY A 229 -20.36 -19.45 -9.77
N LEU A 230 -19.69 -19.15 -8.66
CA LEU A 230 -19.03 -17.86 -8.43
C LEU A 230 -17.87 -17.64 -9.41
N SER A 231 -17.05 -18.67 -9.63
CA SER A 231 -15.93 -18.66 -10.57
C SER A 231 -16.39 -18.37 -12.00
N ARG A 232 -17.48 -19.01 -12.47
CA ARG A 232 -18.10 -18.71 -13.78
C ARG A 232 -18.61 -17.27 -13.88
N THR A 233 -19.11 -16.70 -12.78
CA THR A 233 -19.56 -15.30 -12.74
C THR A 233 -18.38 -14.33 -12.85
N SER A 234 -17.28 -14.59 -12.14
CA SER A 234 -16.02 -13.85 -12.30
C SER A 234 -15.49 -13.97 -13.73
N LEU A 235 -15.44 -15.19 -14.29
CA LEU A 235 -15.00 -15.44 -15.67
C LEU A 235 -15.79 -14.62 -16.68
N ARG A 236 -17.13 -14.63 -16.61
CA ARG A 236 -17.98 -13.84 -17.53
C ARG A 236 -17.72 -12.33 -17.40
N ALA A 237 -17.63 -11.82 -16.17
CA ALA A 237 -17.31 -10.42 -15.93
C ALA A 237 -15.91 -10.05 -16.47
N GLY A 238 -14.95 -10.96 -16.32
CA GLY A 238 -13.59 -10.82 -16.83
C GLY A 238 -13.54 -10.80 -18.35
N LEU A 239 -14.22 -11.74 -19.02
CA LEU A 239 -14.33 -11.78 -20.49
C LEU A 239 -15.01 -10.54 -21.05
N ASP A 240 -16.06 -10.03 -20.40
CA ASP A 240 -16.70 -8.77 -20.77
C ASP A 240 -15.74 -7.57 -20.64
N ALA A 241 -14.94 -7.54 -19.56
CA ALA A 241 -13.93 -6.50 -19.38
C ALA A 241 -12.83 -6.58 -20.43
N VAL A 242 -12.37 -7.79 -20.78
CA VAL A 242 -11.40 -8.03 -21.85
C VAL A 242 -11.97 -7.58 -23.20
N ARG A 243 -13.22 -7.93 -23.54
CA ARG A 243 -13.87 -7.49 -24.78
C ARG A 243 -13.90 -5.96 -24.90
N LEU A 244 -14.25 -5.26 -23.82
CA LEU A 244 -14.26 -3.79 -23.80
C LEU A 244 -12.83 -3.20 -23.88
N GLN A 245 -11.87 -3.81 -23.18
CA GLN A 245 -10.47 -3.37 -23.18
C GLN A 245 -9.82 -3.55 -24.57
N SER A 246 -10.08 -4.67 -25.23
CA SER A 246 -9.57 -4.98 -26.57
C SER A 246 -10.20 -4.09 -27.64
N GLY A 247 -11.47 -3.68 -27.48
CA GLY A 247 -12.15 -2.76 -28.38
C GLY A 247 -11.68 -1.30 -28.27
N LEU A 248 -11.02 -0.91 -27.18
CA LEU A 248 -10.61 0.49 -26.95
C LEU A 248 -9.57 0.97 -27.97
N ALA A 249 -8.51 0.18 -28.21
CA ALA A 249 -7.44 0.61 -29.11
C ALA A 249 -7.94 0.81 -30.56
N PRO A 250 -8.69 -0.13 -31.17
CA PRO A 250 -9.28 0.05 -32.49
C PRO A 250 -10.25 1.23 -32.58
N MET A 251 -11.12 1.42 -31.57
CA MET A 251 -12.08 2.54 -31.58
C MET A 251 -11.38 3.91 -31.57
N VAL A 252 -10.32 4.05 -30.77
CA VAL A 252 -9.53 5.30 -30.72
C VAL A 252 -8.73 5.48 -32.00
N GLU A 253 -8.23 4.40 -32.60
CA GLU A 253 -7.54 4.44 -33.90
C GLU A 253 -8.47 4.88 -35.03
N VAL A 254 -9.68 4.31 -35.12
CA VAL A 254 -10.71 4.76 -36.08
C VAL A 254 -11.05 6.23 -35.87
N ALA A 255 -11.27 6.66 -34.63
CA ALA A 255 -11.54 8.07 -34.33
C ALA A 255 -10.38 8.98 -34.76
N ALA A 256 -9.13 8.55 -34.54
CA ALA A 256 -7.94 9.29 -34.98
C ALA A 256 -7.84 9.36 -36.51
N VAL A 257 -8.11 8.26 -37.22
CA VAL A 257 -8.11 8.26 -38.69
C VAL A 257 -9.20 9.19 -39.23
N VAL A 258 -10.40 9.19 -38.66
CA VAL A 258 -11.48 10.11 -39.04
C VAL A 258 -11.08 11.57 -38.79
N SER A 259 -10.47 11.87 -37.63
CA SER A 259 -9.95 13.22 -37.34
C SER A 259 -8.88 13.63 -38.35
N THR A 260 -7.93 12.75 -38.65
CA THR A 260 -6.86 12.99 -39.64
C THR A 260 -7.41 13.18 -41.04
N ALA A 261 -8.36 12.36 -41.48
CA ALA A 261 -9.01 12.47 -42.78
C ALA A 261 -9.77 13.80 -42.91
N THR A 262 -10.43 14.24 -41.83
CA THR A 262 -11.13 15.54 -41.79
C THR A 262 -10.13 16.68 -41.96
N VAL A 263 -9.04 16.70 -41.19
CA VAL A 263 -7.99 17.73 -41.30
C VAL A 263 -7.30 17.69 -42.66
N LEU A 264 -7.04 16.51 -43.20
CA LEU A 264 -6.47 16.35 -44.55
C LEU A 264 -7.41 16.89 -45.62
N TRP A 265 -8.71 16.59 -45.55
CA TRP A 265 -9.70 17.06 -46.51
C TRP A 265 -9.76 18.59 -46.56
N PHE A 266 -9.99 19.25 -45.43
CA PHE A 266 -10.05 20.71 -45.36
C PHE A 266 -8.69 21.37 -45.61
N GLY A 267 -7.61 20.73 -45.17
CA GLY A 267 -6.25 21.19 -45.39
C GLY A 267 -5.86 21.15 -46.86
N ALA A 268 -6.23 20.09 -47.58
CA ALA A 268 -5.99 19.97 -49.02
C ALA A 268 -6.69 21.09 -49.80
N TRP A 269 -7.96 21.38 -49.48
CA TRP A 269 -8.68 22.53 -50.05
C TRP A 269 -7.96 23.85 -49.79
N ARG A 270 -7.48 24.09 -48.56
CA ARG A 270 -6.70 25.29 -48.21
C ARG A 270 -5.37 25.39 -48.96
N VAL A 271 -4.73 24.26 -49.25
CA VAL A 271 -3.50 24.20 -50.06
C VAL A 271 -3.80 24.51 -51.52
N ILE A 272 -4.89 23.97 -52.07
CA ILE A 272 -5.35 24.27 -53.44
C ILE A 272 -5.68 25.77 -53.58
N ASP A 273 -6.34 26.35 -52.58
CA ASP A 273 -6.67 27.79 -52.53
C ASP A 273 -5.44 28.69 -52.26
N GLY A 274 -4.24 28.12 -52.12
CA GLY A 274 -3.00 28.86 -51.85
C GLY A 274 -2.91 29.50 -50.45
N ARG A 275 -3.82 29.16 -49.54
CA ARG A 275 -3.88 29.72 -48.17
C ARG A 275 -2.97 28.99 -47.19
N LEU A 276 -2.51 27.79 -47.53
CA LEU A 276 -1.66 26.94 -46.71
C LEU A 276 -0.59 26.27 -47.60
N THR A 277 0.64 26.10 -47.10
CA THR A 277 1.64 25.30 -47.82
C THR A 277 1.43 23.80 -47.54
N LEU A 278 1.82 22.95 -48.50
CA LEU A 278 1.72 21.50 -48.34
C LEU A 278 2.57 21.02 -47.13
N GLY A 279 3.74 21.61 -46.91
CA GLY A 279 4.59 21.30 -45.76
C GLY A 279 3.96 21.69 -44.43
N VAL A 280 3.21 22.79 -44.34
CA VAL A 280 2.45 23.14 -43.13
C VAL A 280 1.35 22.11 -42.88
N LEU A 281 0.62 21.68 -43.91
CA LEU A 281 -0.38 20.61 -43.77
C LEU A 281 0.22 19.33 -43.18
N LEU A 282 1.40 18.91 -43.66
CA LEU A 282 2.08 17.72 -43.14
C LEU A 282 2.50 17.85 -41.67
N VAL A 283 2.91 19.05 -41.23
CA VAL A 283 3.19 19.33 -39.81
C VAL A 283 1.92 19.15 -38.96
N PHE A 284 0.78 19.69 -39.41
CA PHE A 284 -0.50 19.55 -38.73
C PHE A 284 -0.92 18.08 -38.60
N LEU A 285 -0.83 17.30 -39.69
CA LEU A 285 -1.15 15.87 -39.67
C LEU A 285 -0.23 15.08 -38.74
N SER A 286 1.07 15.43 -38.72
CA SER A 286 2.07 14.78 -37.85
C SER A 286 1.81 15.06 -36.37
N TYR A 287 1.46 16.29 -36.01
CA TYR A 287 1.08 16.63 -34.65
C TYR A 287 -0.22 15.95 -34.23
N LEU A 288 -1.24 15.94 -35.10
CA LEU A 288 -2.50 15.24 -34.83
C LEU A 288 -2.29 13.74 -34.57
N ALA A 289 -1.47 13.08 -35.39
CA ALA A 289 -1.10 11.67 -35.17
C ALA A 289 -0.33 11.49 -33.85
N SER A 290 0.55 12.43 -33.50
CA SER A 290 1.35 12.38 -32.27
C SER A 290 0.52 12.57 -30.99
N LEU A 291 -0.63 13.26 -31.06
CA LEU A 291 -1.54 13.45 -29.92
C LEU A 291 -2.10 12.12 -29.37
N TYR A 292 -2.10 11.03 -30.15
CA TYR A 292 -2.59 9.73 -29.72
C TYR A 292 -1.82 9.17 -28.51
N LYS A 293 -0.48 9.27 -28.51
CA LYS A 293 0.37 8.71 -27.45
C LYS A 293 0.10 9.37 -26.08
N PRO A 294 0.10 10.72 -25.96
CA PRO A 294 -0.28 11.42 -24.73
C PRO A 294 -1.68 11.04 -24.24
N VAL A 295 -2.70 11.04 -25.12
CA VAL A 295 -4.08 10.71 -24.73
C VAL A 295 -4.18 9.30 -24.14
N ARG A 296 -3.48 8.33 -24.73
CA ARG A 296 -3.42 6.96 -24.22
C ARG A 296 -2.73 6.90 -22.86
N SER A 297 -1.59 7.59 -22.71
CA SER A 297 -0.82 7.69 -21.46
C SER A 297 -1.63 8.29 -20.31
N LEU A 298 -2.38 9.37 -20.58
CA LEU A 298 -3.25 10.03 -19.60
C LEU A 298 -4.32 9.11 -18.99
N SER A 299 -4.71 8.03 -19.68
CA SER A 299 -5.68 7.04 -19.18
C SER A 299 -5.18 6.28 -17.95
N LYS A 300 -3.87 5.99 -17.90
CA LYS A 300 -3.27 5.17 -16.83
C LYS A 300 -2.92 6.00 -15.59
N LEU A 301 -2.85 7.32 -15.75
CA LEU A 301 -2.39 8.25 -14.73
C LEU A 301 -3.31 8.36 -13.52
N SER A 302 -4.64 8.38 -13.71
CA SER A 302 -5.58 8.61 -12.59
C SER A 302 -5.41 7.58 -11.47
N THR A 303 -5.18 6.31 -11.82
CA THR A 303 -5.03 5.23 -10.86
C THR A 303 -3.68 5.31 -10.14
N VAL A 304 -2.60 5.56 -10.88
CA VAL A 304 -1.25 5.67 -10.30
C VAL A 304 -1.19 6.87 -9.34
N LEU A 305 -1.74 8.01 -9.74
CA LEU A 305 -1.78 9.22 -8.89
C LEU A 305 -2.62 8.99 -7.63
N THR A 306 -3.82 8.42 -7.75
CA THR A 306 -4.70 8.23 -6.59
C THR A 306 -4.08 7.24 -5.60
N LYS A 307 -3.54 6.11 -6.08
CA LYS A 307 -2.87 5.12 -5.23
C LYS A 307 -1.62 5.68 -4.57
N GLY A 308 -0.78 6.37 -5.34
CA GLY A 308 0.43 6.97 -4.81
C GLY A 308 0.18 8.07 -3.79
N MET A 309 -0.86 8.90 -3.96
CA MET A 309 -1.24 9.92 -2.98
C MET A 309 -1.68 9.30 -1.66
N ALA A 310 -2.59 8.31 -1.71
CA ALA A 310 -3.04 7.62 -0.51
C ALA A 310 -1.90 6.88 0.20
N ALA A 311 -1.00 6.23 -0.55
CA ALA A 311 0.19 5.59 -0.01
C ALA A 311 1.15 6.59 0.66
N ALA A 312 1.38 7.73 0.03
CA ALA A 312 2.23 8.80 0.56
C ALA A 312 1.67 9.43 1.84
N GLU A 313 0.34 9.56 1.94
CA GLU A 313 -0.36 9.97 3.17
C GLU A 313 -0.16 8.93 4.28
N ARG A 314 -0.37 7.64 4.00
CA ARG A 314 -0.15 6.58 5.02
C ARG A 314 1.29 6.47 5.51
N ILE A 315 2.27 6.68 4.63
CA ILE A 315 3.69 6.73 5.03
C ILE A 315 3.92 7.91 5.97
N ARG A 316 3.33 9.06 5.65
CA ARG A 316 3.45 10.25 6.46
C ARG A 316 2.83 10.08 7.83
N ASP A 317 1.65 9.48 7.92
CA ASP A 317 1.00 9.25 9.20
C ASP A 317 1.95 8.52 10.18
N VAL A 318 2.75 7.57 9.67
CA VAL A 318 3.78 6.89 10.46
C VAL A 318 4.92 7.83 10.83
N LEU A 319 5.51 8.54 9.86
CA LEU A 319 6.67 9.41 10.08
C LEU A 319 6.36 10.63 10.96
N ASP A 320 5.12 11.13 10.91
CA ASP A 320 4.64 12.26 11.70
C ASP A 320 4.17 11.82 13.10
N THR A 321 4.06 10.51 13.37
CA THR A 321 3.75 10.00 14.71
C THR A 321 4.91 10.34 15.67
N PRO A 322 4.66 11.04 16.79
CA PRO A 322 5.72 11.41 17.73
C PRO A 322 6.27 10.17 18.44
N VAL A 323 7.59 10.18 18.69
CA VAL A 323 8.22 9.18 19.57
C VAL A 323 7.91 9.57 21.02
N GLU A 324 7.07 8.80 21.69
CA GLU A 324 6.60 9.09 23.06
C GLU A 324 7.69 8.88 24.13
N VAL A 325 8.62 7.96 23.88
CA VAL A 325 9.71 7.63 24.80
C VAL A 325 10.99 8.32 24.33
N THR A 326 11.30 9.46 24.91
CA THR A 326 12.52 10.23 24.63
C THR A 326 13.36 10.43 25.87
N ASP A 327 14.68 10.30 25.73
CA ASP A 327 15.61 10.69 26.78
C ASP A 327 15.50 12.19 27.09
N ARG A 328 15.72 12.54 28.36
CA ARG A 328 15.79 13.96 28.75
C ARG A 328 17.04 14.60 28.16
N PRO A 329 16.97 15.86 27.68
CA PRO A 329 18.14 16.57 27.17
C PRO A 329 19.27 16.59 28.22
N GLY A 330 20.46 16.11 27.85
CA GLY A 330 21.62 16.05 28.74
C GLY A 330 21.69 14.84 29.68
N SER A 331 20.86 13.81 29.49
CA SER A 331 20.97 12.57 30.27
C SER A 331 22.32 11.90 30.00
N THR A 332 23.16 11.84 31.02
CA THR A 332 24.39 11.04 31.01
C THR A 332 24.22 9.85 31.94
N VAL A 333 24.67 8.68 31.51
CA VAL A 333 24.67 7.48 32.36
C VAL A 333 25.76 7.68 33.41
N ARG A 334 25.37 8.10 34.62
CA ARG A 334 26.27 8.15 35.76
C ARG A 334 26.56 6.71 36.21
N PRO A 335 27.78 6.38 36.67
CA PRO A 335 28.08 5.08 37.24
C PRO A 335 27.14 4.81 38.42
N VAL A 336 26.26 3.83 38.24
CA VAL A 336 25.18 3.52 39.18
C VAL A 336 25.74 2.59 40.25
N ARG A 337 25.65 2.99 41.52
CA ARG A 337 26.10 2.17 42.67
C ARG A 337 25.13 1.01 43.01
N GLY A 338 24.35 0.54 42.04
CA GLY A 338 23.35 -0.53 42.23
C GLY A 338 22.13 -0.17 43.07
N ARG A 339 21.97 1.10 43.49
CA ARG A 339 20.84 1.55 44.32
C ARG A 339 19.77 2.18 43.43
N ILE A 340 18.68 1.45 43.18
CA ILE A 340 17.51 1.88 42.40
C ILE A 340 16.39 2.22 43.39
N GLU A 341 15.83 3.42 43.31
CA GLU A 341 14.76 3.89 44.19
C GLU A 341 13.57 4.37 43.33
N LEU A 342 12.41 3.73 43.49
CA LEU A 342 11.18 4.10 42.77
C LEU A 342 10.35 5.05 43.66
N ARG A 343 10.27 6.32 43.28
CA ARG A 343 9.53 7.35 44.03
C ARG A 343 8.22 7.72 43.32
N SER A 344 7.09 7.43 43.96
CA SER A 344 5.74 7.85 43.53
C SER A 344 5.42 7.52 42.07
N VAL A 345 5.74 6.29 41.64
CA VAL A 345 5.50 5.82 40.27
C VAL A 345 4.12 5.14 40.21
N SER A 346 3.30 5.52 39.24
CA SER A 346 2.04 4.85 38.89
C SER A 346 1.96 4.65 37.37
N PHE A 347 1.35 3.55 36.92
CA PHE A 347 1.25 3.20 35.50
C PHE A 347 -0.06 2.45 35.22
N SER A 348 -0.66 2.67 34.04
CA SER A 348 -1.88 1.98 33.61
C SER A 348 -1.92 1.87 32.08
N TYR A 349 -2.28 0.69 31.56
CA TYR A 349 -2.62 0.47 30.15
C TYR A 349 -4.09 0.89 29.87
N GLY A 350 -4.47 2.14 30.18
CA GLY A 350 -5.84 2.67 29.96
C GLY A 350 -6.46 3.38 31.16
N ARG A 351 -7.77 3.65 31.11
CA ARG A 351 -8.52 4.39 32.16
C ARG A 351 -9.41 3.53 33.06
N GLU A 352 -9.49 2.21 32.87
CA GLU A 352 -10.38 1.33 33.66
C GLU A 352 -9.67 0.07 34.18
N PRO A 353 -10.00 -0.43 35.39
CA PRO A 353 -9.54 -1.72 35.89
C PRO A 353 -10.23 -2.85 35.12
N VAL A 354 -9.46 -3.65 34.37
CA VAL A 354 -9.95 -4.59 33.35
C VAL A 354 -10.38 -5.95 33.91
N LEU A 355 -10.29 -6.20 35.22
CA LEU A 355 -10.41 -7.58 35.75
C LEU A 355 -11.71 -7.92 36.51
N ASP A 356 -12.48 -6.95 37.02
CA ASP A 356 -13.50 -7.27 38.02
C ASP A 356 -14.86 -7.72 37.43
N GLU A 357 -15.37 -7.04 36.39
CA GLU A 357 -16.72 -7.35 35.86
C GLU A 357 -16.76 -8.30 34.65
N GLN A 358 -15.70 -8.33 33.83
CA GLN A 358 -15.73 -9.07 32.56
C GLN A 358 -15.50 -10.57 32.76
N PHE A 359 -14.67 -10.97 33.72
CA PHE A 359 -14.33 -12.37 33.96
C PHE A 359 -15.51 -13.17 34.57
N ARG A 360 -16.29 -12.53 35.45
CA ARG A 360 -17.46 -13.16 36.09
C ARG A 360 -18.58 -13.56 35.12
N ARG A 361 -18.59 -13.01 33.90
CA ARG A 361 -19.58 -13.37 32.86
C ARG A 361 -19.18 -14.58 32.00
N ILE A 362 -17.93 -15.04 32.13
CA ILE A 362 -17.33 -16.01 31.19
C ILE A 362 -17.41 -17.45 31.72
N ALA A 363 -17.42 -17.64 33.03
CA ALA A 363 -17.52 -18.95 33.67
C ALA A 363 -18.68 -18.97 34.68
N ASP A 364 -19.51 -20.01 34.65
CA ASP A 364 -20.52 -20.25 35.69
C ASP A 364 -19.81 -20.80 36.93
N SER A 365 -19.86 -20.07 38.04
CA SER A 365 -19.21 -20.47 39.29
C SER A 365 -19.71 -21.81 39.84
N ARG A 366 -20.88 -22.29 39.38
CA ARG A 366 -21.45 -23.59 39.76
C ARG A 366 -20.84 -24.78 39.01
N GLU A 367 -20.20 -24.55 37.85
CA GLU A 367 -19.57 -25.60 37.04
C GLU A 367 -18.05 -25.68 37.26
N VAL A 368 -17.46 -24.68 37.91
CA VAL A 368 -16.03 -24.64 38.23
C VAL A 368 -15.81 -25.39 39.55
N THR A 369 -15.03 -26.46 39.52
CA THR A 369 -14.70 -27.28 40.71
C THR A 369 -13.42 -26.82 41.41
N GLU A 370 -12.48 -26.24 40.67
CA GLU A 370 -11.16 -25.85 41.16
C GLU A 370 -10.63 -24.66 40.33
N VAL A 371 -9.93 -23.73 40.98
CA VAL A 371 -9.29 -22.58 40.33
C VAL A 371 -7.83 -22.55 40.74
N THR A 372 -6.91 -22.55 39.78
CA THR A 372 -5.48 -22.45 40.08
C THR A 372 -4.91 -21.17 39.50
N VAL A 373 -4.40 -20.32 40.39
CA VAL A 373 -3.70 -19.08 40.03
C VAL A 373 -2.20 -19.36 40.07
N VAL A 374 -1.55 -19.28 38.91
CA VAL A 374 -0.11 -19.54 38.74
C VAL A 374 0.60 -18.24 38.37
N ALA A 375 1.59 -17.84 39.16
CA ALA A 375 2.58 -16.86 38.75
C ALA A 375 3.86 -17.57 38.30
N VAL A 376 4.40 -17.17 37.15
CA VAL A 376 5.68 -17.68 36.64
C VAL A 376 6.70 -16.55 36.66
N VAL A 377 7.70 -16.67 37.52
CA VAL A 377 8.82 -15.74 37.62
C VAL A 377 9.87 -16.14 36.60
N SER A 378 10.23 -15.22 35.70
CA SER A 378 11.30 -15.48 34.73
C SER A 378 12.67 -15.33 35.39
N PRO A 379 13.61 -16.26 35.20
CA PRO A 379 14.98 -16.15 35.70
C PRO A 379 15.79 -15.00 35.05
N HIS A 380 15.24 -14.33 34.03
CA HIS A 380 15.85 -13.18 33.36
C HIS A 380 15.14 -11.84 33.65
N ALA A 381 14.17 -11.82 34.57
CA ALA A 381 13.51 -10.59 34.98
C ALA A 381 14.48 -9.70 35.79
N ALA A 382 14.79 -8.51 35.28
CA ALA A 382 15.70 -7.56 35.94
C ALA A 382 15.01 -6.64 36.96
N VAL A 383 13.69 -6.73 37.09
CA VAL A 383 12.88 -5.88 38.00
C VAL A 383 11.77 -6.74 38.63
N PRO A 384 11.54 -6.66 39.94
CA PRO A 384 10.42 -7.32 40.60
C PRO A 384 9.07 -6.82 40.07
N PHE A 385 8.09 -7.72 39.94
CA PHE A 385 6.70 -7.45 39.49
C PHE A 385 5.89 -6.58 40.47
N ALA A 386 6.56 -6.07 41.52
CA ALA A 386 6.06 -5.55 42.79
C ALA A 386 4.81 -4.66 42.80
N ASN A 387 4.42 -3.98 41.72
CA ASN A 387 3.38 -2.94 41.79
C ASN A 387 2.22 -3.08 40.78
N GLU A 388 2.13 -4.18 40.04
CA GLU A 388 1.09 -4.30 39.00
C GLU A 388 -0.27 -4.78 39.55
N LEU A 389 -0.31 -5.39 40.74
CA LEU A 389 -1.51 -6.04 41.27
C LEU A 389 -1.79 -5.73 42.76
N THR A 390 -0.80 -5.42 43.59
CA THR A 390 -0.97 -5.34 45.07
C THR A 390 -1.18 -3.91 45.59
N PRO A 391 -2.23 -3.61 46.39
CA PRO A 391 -2.48 -2.27 46.95
C PRO A 391 -1.60 -1.91 48.16
N GLY A 392 -0.80 -2.85 48.67
CA GLY A 392 0.02 -2.69 49.87
C GLY A 392 1.44 -2.18 49.57
N ARG A 393 1.83 -1.09 50.23
CA ARG A 393 3.19 -0.51 50.22
C ARG A 393 4.18 -1.40 50.98
N HIS A 394 5.36 -1.65 50.42
CA HIS A 394 6.52 -2.14 51.18
C HIS A 394 7.60 -1.06 51.17
N THR A 395 8.16 -0.75 52.35
CA THR A 395 9.04 0.41 52.57
C THR A 395 10.52 0.06 52.80
N ASP A 396 10.88 -1.23 52.93
CA ASP A 396 12.25 -1.66 53.24
C ASP A 396 12.78 -2.70 52.20
N PRO A 397 13.94 -2.47 51.54
CA PRO A 397 14.42 -3.33 50.43
C PRO A 397 15.05 -4.67 50.84
N THR A 398 15.38 -4.87 52.12
CA THR A 398 15.95 -6.13 52.62
C THR A 398 14.96 -7.29 52.69
N GLU A 399 13.68 -7.02 52.42
CA GLU A 399 12.59 -8.01 52.47
C GLU A 399 12.07 -8.42 51.08
N LEU A 400 12.59 -7.85 49.98
CA LEU A 400 12.07 -8.09 48.62
C LEU A 400 12.64 -9.39 48.03
N SER A 401 11.87 -10.46 48.14
CA SER A 401 12.05 -11.70 47.38
C SER A 401 11.07 -11.73 46.21
N PHE A 402 11.55 -11.96 44.98
CA PHE A 402 10.69 -12.22 43.80
C PHE A 402 9.64 -13.29 44.06
N GLN A 403 9.96 -14.23 44.95
CA GLN A 403 9.05 -15.28 45.38
C GLN A 403 7.94 -14.76 46.30
N ALA A 404 8.27 -13.92 47.30
CA ALA A 404 7.29 -13.32 48.20
C ALA A 404 6.32 -12.37 47.46
N GLU A 405 6.79 -11.66 46.44
CA GLU A 405 5.93 -10.80 45.61
C GLU A 405 5.03 -11.60 44.67
N ALA A 406 5.55 -12.65 44.05
CA ALA A 406 4.73 -13.55 43.25
C ALA A 406 3.65 -14.21 44.13
N GLU A 407 3.98 -14.57 45.37
CA GLU A 407 3.00 -15.08 46.35
C GLU A 407 1.92 -14.03 46.67
N ALA A 408 2.29 -12.75 46.83
CA ALA A 408 1.34 -11.65 47.07
C ALA A 408 0.43 -11.35 45.86
N ALA A 409 0.99 -11.33 44.64
CA ALA A 409 0.22 -11.12 43.41
C ALA A 409 -0.76 -12.27 43.16
N VAL A 410 -0.31 -13.51 43.38
CA VAL A 410 -1.15 -14.70 43.30
C VAL A 410 -2.26 -14.64 44.35
N ALA A 411 -1.97 -14.20 45.58
CA ALA A 411 -2.99 -14.04 46.61
C ALA A 411 -4.05 -13.01 46.24
N LEU A 412 -3.68 -11.91 45.59
CA LEU A 412 -4.64 -10.88 45.18
C LEU A 412 -5.52 -11.33 44.00
N VAL A 413 -4.93 -11.98 43.00
CA VAL A 413 -5.71 -12.55 41.88
C VAL A 413 -6.61 -13.68 42.38
N ALA A 414 -6.14 -14.49 43.33
CA ALA A 414 -6.96 -15.51 43.98
C ALA A 414 -8.16 -14.90 44.72
N ALA A 415 -7.99 -13.75 45.38
CA ALA A 415 -9.06 -13.06 46.11
C ALA A 415 -10.23 -12.61 45.21
N VAL A 416 -10.02 -12.45 43.90
CA VAL A 416 -11.10 -12.16 42.94
C VAL A 416 -12.13 -13.30 42.88
N PHE A 417 -11.69 -14.53 43.16
CA PHE A 417 -12.49 -15.75 43.16
C PHE A 417 -13.01 -16.11 44.56
N ASP A 418 -12.75 -15.28 45.58
CA ASP A 418 -13.32 -15.48 46.91
C ASP A 418 -14.85 -15.46 46.84
N GLY A 419 -15.48 -16.49 47.43
CA GLY A 419 -16.94 -16.66 47.44
C GLY A 419 -17.53 -17.34 46.20
N TRP A 420 -16.71 -17.83 45.25
CA TRP A 420 -17.20 -18.59 44.09
C TRP A 420 -17.62 -20.03 44.41
N GLY A 421 -17.12 -20.62 45.52
CA GLY A 421 -17.36 -22.03 45.88
C GLY A 421 -16.19 -23.01 45.63
N PRO A 422 -15.45 -22.99 44.50
CA PRO A 422 -14.35 -23.91 44.25
C PRO A 422 -13.11 -23.62 45.08
N THR A 423 -12.27 -24.65 45.26
CA THR A 423 -10.98 -24.52 45.94
C THR A 423 -10.02 -23.71 45.07
N VAL A 424 -9.45 -22.63 45.63
CA VAL A 424 -8.50 -21.76 44.92
C VAL A 424 -7.06 -22.12 45.30
N HIS A 425 -6.31 -22.68 44.36
CA HIS A 425 -4.91 -23.05 44.50
C HIS A 425 -4.01 -21.92 44.05
N ARG A 426 -2.91 -21.74 44.76
CA ARG A 426 -1.94 -20.65 44.56
C ARG A 426 -0.58 -21.27 44.31
N GLN A 427 0.03 -20.97 43.17
CA GLN A 427 1.33 -21.53 42.79
C GLN A 427 2.26 -20.43 42.29
N VAL A 428 3.51 -20.48 42.75
CA VAL A 428 4.60 -19.67 42.23
C VAL A 428 5.63 -20.62 41.62
N ARG A 429 5.95 -20.41 40.35
CA ARG A 429 6.89 -21.23 39.58
C ARG A 429 8.00 -20.35 39.01
N SER A 430 9.14 -20.95 38.69
CA SER A 430 10.26 -20.27 38.03
C SER A 430 10.57 -20.93 36.70
N GLY A 431 10.59 -20.16 35.61
CA GLY A 431 10.83 -20.70 34.27
C GLY A 431 10.19 -19.90 33.13
N SER A 432 9.95 -20.57 32.00
CA SER A 432 9.21 -20.00 30.88
C SER A 432 7.71 -20.08 31.16
N PRO A 433 6.93 -18.98 31.05
CA PRO A 433 5.50 -18.98 31.33
C PRO A 433 4.73 -20.09 30.61
N ALA A 434 4.99 -20.28 29.31
CA ALA A 434 4.30 -21.31 28.54
C ALA A 434 4.60 -22.73 29.05
N THR A 435 5.85 -23.02 29.42
CA THR A 435 6.27 -24.33 29.90
C THR A 435 5.73 -24.63 31.30
N GLU A 436 5.79 -23.65 32.19
CA GLU A 436 5.35 -23.81 33.58
C GLU A 436 3.82 -23.82 33.71
N ILE A 437 3.09 -23.11 32.85
CA ILE A 437 1.62 -23.21 32.78
C ILE A 437 1.20 -24.61 32.30
N VAL A 438 1.89 -25.19 31.32
CA VAL A 438 1.62 -26.56 30.85
C VAL A 438 1.92 -27.58 31.95
N ARG A 439 3.05 -27.47 32.66
CA ARG A 439 3.36 -28.34 33.81
C ARG A 439 2.32 -28.24 34.92
N ALA A 440 1.86 -27.03 35.24
CA ALA A 440 0.79 -26.84 36.22
C ALA A 440 -0.51 -27.53 35.79
N ALA A 441 -0.82 -27.52 34.49
CA ALA A 441 -1.98 -28.21 33.93
C ALA A 441 -1.83 -29.75 33.98
N GLU A 442 -0.63 -30.26 33.75
CA GLU A 442 -0.31 -31.69 33.84
C GLU A 442 -0.39 -32.22 35.29
N GLU A 443 0.05 -31.43 36.28
CA GLU A 443 -0.03 -31.79 37.70
C GLU A 443 -1.47 -31.99 38.21
N VAL A 444 -2.42 -31.20 37.70
CA VAL A 444 -3.85 -31.37 38.00
C VAL A 444 -4.53 -32.43 37.12
N SER A 445 -3.76 -33.24 36.39
CA SER A 445 -4.25 -34.28 35.49
C SER A 445 -5.30 -33.77 34.49
N ALA A 446 -5.10 -32.58 33.94
CA ALA A 446 -6.03 -32.01 32.96
C ALA A 446 -6.03 -32.86 31.67
N GLU A 447 -7.21 -33.31 31.23
CA GLU A 447 -7.37 -34.02 29.94
C GLU A 447 -7.36 -33.06 28.74
N LEU A 448 -7.63 -31.77 28.99
CA LEU A 448 -7.72 -30.73 27.98
C LEU A 448 -7.17 -29.41 28.53
N VAL A 449 -6.28 -28.78 27.77
CA VAL A 449 -5.58 -27.53 28.12
C VAL A 449 -5.96 -26.48 27.08
N SER A 450 -6.87 -25.55 27.42
CA SER A 450 -7.27 -24.45 26.52
C SER A 450 -6.61 -23.14 26.94
N LEU A 451 -5.56 -22.73 26.23
CA LEU A 451 -4.83 -21.47 26.45
C LEU A 451 -5.37 -20.37 25.53
N ALA A 452 -5.94 -19.31 26.10
CA ALA A 452 -6.33 -18.11 25.37
C ALA A 452 -5.42 -16.95 25.77
N ALA A 453 -4.47 -16.57 24.91
CA ALA A 453 -3.63 -15.39 25.08
C ALA A 453 -3.90 -14.37 23.96
N GLY A 454 -4.05 -13.09 24.30
CA GLY A 454 -4.13 -12.00 23.33
C GLY A 454 -2.82 -11.72 22.57
N GLY A 455 -1.73 -12.44 22.88
CA GLY A 455 -0.41 -12.32 22.27
C GLY A 455 -0.06 -13.55 21.42
N ARG A 456 0.51 -13.31 20.23
CA ARG A 456 0.92 -14.34 19.26
C ARG A 456 2.00 -15.27 19.85
N GLY A 457 1.63 -16.49 20.19
CA GLY A 457 2.52 -17.59 20.58
C GLY A 457 1.84 -18.95 20.41
N LEU A 458 2.62 -19.96 20.01
CA LEU A 458 2.22 -21.30 19.53
C LEU A 458 1.08 -21.95 20.32
N THR A 459 -0.01 -22.28 19.63
CA THR A 459 -1.13 -23.09 20.13
C THR A 459 -0.99 -24.50 19.55
N SER A 460 -0.75 -25.51 20.38
CA SER A 460 -0.61 -26.90 19.93
C SER A 460 -1.92 -27.68 19.89
N THR A 461 -3.02 -27.16 20.43
CA THR A 461 -4.37 -27.75 20.27
C THR A 461 -5.44 -26.68 20.53
N ILE A 462 -6.48 -26.61 19.69
CA ILE A 462 -7.64 -25.72 19.83
C ILE A 462 -8.89 -26.59 19.79
N LEU A 463 -9.80 -26.43 20.76
CA LEU A 463 -11.20 -26.84 20.62
C LEU A 463 -12.13 -25.63 20.72
N LEU A 464 -13.14 -25.64 19.86
CA LEU A 464 -14.13 -24.59 19.67
C LEU A 464 -15.34 -24.81 20.58
N GLY A 465 -15.72 -23.76 21.30
CA GLY A 465 -16.96 -23.65 22.05
C GLY A 465 -17.28 -22.18 22.29
N SER A 466 -18.56 -21.84 22.47
CA SER A 466 -19.01 -20.44 22.64
C SER A 466 -18.36 -19.72 23.84
N THR A 467 -17.87 -20.49 24.81
CA THR A 467 -17.14 -20.02 25.99
C THR A 467 -15.69 -19.67 25.65
N ALA A 468 -14.98 -20.52 24.89
CA ALA A 468 -13.59 -20.29 24.48
C ALA A 468 -13.43 -19.05 23.59
N SER A 469 -14.37 -18.82 22.66
CA SER A 469 -14.38 -17.62 21.82
C SER A 469 -14.66 -16.33 22.62
N ARG A 470 -15.44 -16.43 23.71
CA ARG A 470 -15.71 -15.31 24.64
C ARG A 470 -14.50 -15.00 25.52
N VAL A 471 -13.84 -16.03 26.06
CA VAL A 471 -12.57 -15.90 26.81
C VAL A 471 -11.51 -15.19 25.94
N GLN A 472 -11.32 -15.62 24.68
CA GLN A 472 -10.30 -15.05 23.80
C GLN A 472 -10.51 -13.56 23.47
N HIS A 473 -11.77 -13.08 23.46
CA HIS A 473 -12.10 -11.68 23.16
C HIS A 473 -12.16 -10.78 24.39
N SER A 474 -12.27 -11.35 25.60
CA SER A 474 -12.52 -10.59 26.84
C SER A 474 -11.46 -10.76 27.92
N ALA A 475 -10.52 -11.71 27.79
CA ALA A 475 -9.48 -11.91 28.78
C ALA A 475 -8.25 -11.01 28.52
N PRO A 476 -7.83 -10.18 29.49
CA PRO A 476 -6.64 -9.32 29.37
C PRO A 476 -5.31 -10.08 29.59
N CYS A 477 -5.36 -11.33 30.04
CA CYS A 477 -4.21 -12.20 30.34
C CYS A 477 -4.41 -13.61 29.76
N PRO A 478 -3.36 -14.45 29.69
CA PRO A 478 -3.50 -15.85 29.29
C PRO A 478 -4.44 -16.59 30.24
N VAL A 479 -5.61 -17.01 29.77
CA VAL A 479 -6.56 -17.81 30.55
C VAL A 479 -6.45 -19.26 30.13
N LEU A 480 -6.28 -20.14 31.13
CA LEU A 480 -6.25 -21.58 30.96
C LEU A 480 -7.55 -22.20 31.51
N VAL A 481 -8.32 -22.86 30.64
CA VAL A 481 -9.49 -23.66 31.06
C VAL A 481 -9.14 -25.14 30.91
N CYS A 482 -9.25 -25.87 32.02
CA CYS A 482 -8.94 -27.30 32.09
C CYS A 482 -10.19 -28.13 32.39
N ARG A 483 -10.29 -29.32 31.79
CA ARG A 483 -11.30 -30.33 32.17
C ARG A 483 -10.60 -31.42 33.01
N PRO A 484 -11.07 -31.72 34.24
CA PRO A 484 -10.46 -32.76 35.06
C PRO A 484 -10.73 -34.15 34.49
N ARG A 485 -9.77 -35.07 34.67
CA ARG A 485 -9.88 -36.48 34.32
C ARG A 485 -11.02 -37.13 35.09
N ARG A 486 -11.95 -37.80 34.40
CA ARG A 486 -12.95 -38.62 35.12
C ARG A 486 -12.21 -39.74 35.87
N PRO A 487 -12.45 -39.95 37.17
CA PRO A 487 -11.88 -41.10 37.87
C PRO A 487 -12.33 -42.38 37.17
N ALA A 488 -11.39 -43.29 36.93
CA ALA A 488 -11.72 -44.61 36.41
C ALA A 488 -12.47 -45.39 37.49
N GLY A 489 -13.80 -45.27 37.50
CA GLY A 489 -14.70 -45.92 38.44
C GLY A 489 -15.56 -44.91 39.21
N GLY A 490 -16.82 -44.75 38.78
CA GLY A 490 -17.84 -43.90 39.36
C GLY A 490 -19.04 -43.82 38.44
#